data_AF-A0A853EMU3-F1
#
_entry.id   AF-A0A853EMU3-F1
#
_cell.length_a   1.000
_cell.length_b   1.000
_cell.length_c   1.000
_cell.angle_alpha   90.00
_cell.angle_beta   90.00
_cell.angle_gamma   90.00
#
_symmetry.space_group_name_H-M   'P 1'
#
loop_
_entity.id
_entity.type
_entity.pdbx_description
1 polymer ?
#
loop_
_entity_poly.entity_id
_entity_poly.type
_entity_poly.pdbx_seq_one_letter_code
_entity_poly.pdbx_strand_id
1 'polypeptide(L)'
;MAFTYTMTRTLEHTMADPALAGADELRAYWVDSLTLAWPLSLLPFGMAREDVVADGRPVEGSDLRFTLVTAAQGGAAVIDGELRGADGLPEPARTRLRVAGNLTETIRSRHPNLEGYIALSLADAGGAPAMSPQEVREALTGQVALLQEVARPEGGRGMDAFTGVQTAIVLDALYAGAAAEARLGVTFDGAVPHFCLWAPTAQEVALLTWETGDPTGSAPLVEGQGRRTPAIRSEDGCWAVANEDAAITAGCQYLWEVRVYVPSTGRVEVNLVTDPYSAALTMDSTRSVALDLALPELAPHQWATT
;
A
#
# COMPACT_ATOMS: atom_id res chain seq x y z
N MET A 1 30.70 -5.10 5.48
CA MET A 1 30.74 -3.85 6.26
C MET A 1 29.34 -3.68 6.86
N ALA A 2 29.18 -3.81 8.18
CA ALA A 2 27.85 -3.80 8.82
C ALA A 2 27.54 -2.38 9.30
N PHE A 3 26.50 -1.76 8.74
CA PHE A 3 26.03 -0.45 9.20
C PHE A 3 25.07 -0.68 10.36
N THR A 4 25.45 -0.22 11.56
CA THR A 4 24.58 -0.20 12.73
C THR A 4 24.06 1.22 12.89
N TYR A 5 22.75 1.42 12.72
CA TYR A 5 22.11 2.71 13.00
C TYR A 5 21.60 2.69 14.44
N THR A 6 22.04 3.65 15.26
CA THR A 6 21.51 3.86 16.61
C THR A 6 20.70 5.15 16.60
N MET A 7 19.36 5.05 16.65
CA MET A 7 18.50 6.21 16.89
C MET A 7 18.34 6.42 18.39
N THR A 8 18.70 7.61 18.85
CA THR A 8 18.45 8.05 20.24
C THR A 8 17.28 9.01 20.19
N ARG A 9 16.12 8.61 20.74
CA ARG A 9 14.93 9.46 20.88
C ARG A 9 14.90 10.00 22.30
N THR A 10 15.17 11.30 22.46
CA THR A 10 14.98 11.99 23.74
C THR A 10 13.50 12.32 23.89
N LEU A 11 12.82 11.69 24.87
CA LEU A 11 11.45 12.03 25.24
C LEU A 11 11.49 13.13 26.29
N GLU A 12 11.24 14.37 25.89
CA GLU A 12 10.87 15.42 26.84
C GLU A 12 9.43 15.18 27.28
N HIS A 13 9.26 14.60 28.46
CA HIS A 13 7.96 14.46 29.11
C HIS A 13 7.50 15.83 29.64
N THR A 14 7.00 16.68 28.76
CA THR A 14 5.92 17.59 29.14
C THR A 14 4.67 16.71 29.25
N MET A 15 3.84 16.86 30.30
CA MET A 15 2.60 16.11 30.46
C MET A 15 1.69 16.31 29.24
N ALA A 16 1.85 15.46 28.23
CA ALA A 16 0.98 15.37 27.07
C ALA A 16 -0.33 14.70 27.50
N ASP A 17 -1.44 15.13 26.91
CA ASP A 17 -2.69 14.38 26.97
C ASP A 17 -2.42 12.89 26.67
N PRO A 18 -3.18 11.97 27.29
CA PRO A 18 -3.00 10.55 27.03
C PRO A 18 -3.07 10.29 25.53
N ALA A 19 -2.10 9.55 25.00
CA ALA A 19 -2.04 9.23 23.59
C ALA A 19 -3.35 8.57 23.16
N LEU A 20 -3.93 9.08 22.07
CA LEU A 20 -5.17 8.57 21.51
C LEU A 20 -5.04 7.08 21.19
N ALA A 21 -6.04 6.27 21.53
CA ALA A 21 -5.94 4.82 21.35
C ALA A 21 -5.72 4.45 19.88
N GLY A 22 -4.78 3.55 19.62
CA GLY A 22 -4.44 3.12 18.25
C GLY A 22 -3.53 4.06 17.47
N ALA A 23 -3.16 5.22 18.04
CA ALA A 23 -2.23 6.15 17.40
C ALA A 23 -0.88 5.46 17.14
N ASP A 24 -0.30 5.71 15.97
CA ASP A 24 0.93 5.05 15.48
C ASP A 24 0.83 3.51 15.30
N GLU A 25 -0.36 2.93 15.41
CA GLU A 25 -0.62 1.50 15.17
C GLU A 25 -1.42 1.29 13.86
N LEU A 26 -1.38 0.07 13.30
CA LEU A 26 -2.19 -0.35 12.14
C LEU A 26 -3.18 -1.44 12.56
N ARG A 27 -4.25 -1.11 13.29
CA ARG A 27 -5.12 -2.12 13.91
C ARG A 27 -6.42 -2.41 13.17
N ALA A 28 -6.79 -1.55 12.23
CA ALA A 28 -7.93 -1.77 11.35
C ALA A 28 -7.49 -2.47 10.06
N TYR A 29 -8.45 -3.09 9.36
CA TYR A 29 -8.22 -3.73 8.06
C TYR A 29 -9.22 -3.19 7.03
N TRP A 30 -8.78 -2.96 5.80
CA TRP A 30 -9.67 -2.77 4.66
C TRP A 30 -9.78 -4.11 3.93
N VAL A 31 -10.98 -4.68 3.89
CA VAL A 31 -11.17 -6.10 3.52
C VAL A 31 -11.82 -6.31 2.16
N ASP A 32 -12.60 -5.34 1.67
CA ASP A 32 -13.10 -5.30 0.29
C ASP A 32 -13.40 -3.84 -0.11
N SER A 33 -13.93 -3.59 -1.30
CA SER A 33 -14.16 -2.22 -1.81
C SER A 33 -15.12 -1.38 -0.94
N LEU A 34 -15.94 -2.01 -0.10
CA LEU A 34 -16.96 -1.33 0.71
C LEU A 34 -16.82 -1.56 2.21
N THR A 35 -16.01 -2.51 2.65
CA THR A 35 -15.97 -2.98 4.04
C THR A 35 -14.61 -2.79 4.66
N LEU A 36 -14.60 -2.21 5.86
CA LEU A 36 -13.45 -2.15 6.76
C LEU A 36 -13.77 -2.92 8.05
N ALA A 37 -12.74 -3.45 8.70
CA ALA A 37 -12.84 -4.17 9.97
C ALA A 37 -12.23 -3.33 11.10
N TRP A 38 -13.02 -3.10 12.16
CA TRP A 38 -12.62 -2.38 13.35
C TRP A 38 -12.42 -3.33 14.56
N PRO A 39 -11.31 -3.22 15.31
CA PRO A 39 -11.02 -4.10 16.44
C PRO A 39 -11.78 -3.69 17.70
N LEU A 40 -12.36 -4.66 18.43
CA LEU A 40 -13.08 -4.40 19.69
C LEU A 40 -12.22 -3.76 20.78
N SER A 41 -10.93 -4.07 20.77
CA SER A 41 -9.95 -3.53 21.71
C SER A 41 -9.71 -2.01 21.58
N LEU A 42 -10.32 -1.34 20.59
CA LEU A 42 -10.33 0.13 20.44
C LEU A 42 -11.70 0.76 20.71
N LEU A 43 -12.71 -0.03 21.13
CA LEU A 43 -13.97 0.56 21.59
C LEU A 43 -13.72 1.46 22.81
N PRO A 44 -14.52 2.53 22.99
CA PRO A 44 -14.40 3.41 24.14
C PRO A 44 -14.45 2.65 25.46
N PHE A 45 -13.78 3.19 26.48
CA PHE A 45 -13.83 2.61 27.81
C PHE A 45 -15.28 2.49 28.31
N GLY A 46 -15.65 1.32 28.81
CA GLY A 46 -17.01 1.02 29.29
C GLY A 46 -17.98 0.58 28.20
N MET A 47 -17.57 0.56 26.94
CA MET A 47 -18.36 0.02 25.83
C MET A 47 -17.89 -1.40 25.47
N ALA A 48 -18.82 -2.33 25.43
CA ALA A 48 -18.61 -3.70 25.01
C ALA A 48 -19.10 -3.91 23.56
N ARG A 49 -18.88 -5.11 23.01
CA ARG A 49 -19.29 -5.42 21.63
C ARG A 49 -20.79 -5.27 21.47
N GLU A 50 -21.54 -5.78 22.43
CA GLU A 50 -23.00 -5.82 22.47
C GLU A 50 -23.66 -4.44 22.46
N ASP A 51 -22.93 -3.38 22.82
CA ASP A 51 -23.40 -1.99 22.73
C ASP A 51 -23.35 -1.44 21.29
N VAL A 52 -22.61 -2.11 20.40
CA VAL A 52 -22.36 -1.68 19.02
C VAL A 52 -22.94 -2.66 18.00
N VAL A 53 -22.84 -3.96 18.27
CA VAL A 53 -23.33 -5.05 17.41
C VAL A 53 -24.00 -6.13 18.26
N ALA A 54 -25.29 -6.35 18.05
CA ALA A 54 -26.10 -7.39 18.70
C ALA A 54 -26.76 -8.29 17.63
N ASP A 55 -26.72 -9.60 17.84
CA ASP A 55 -27.21 -10.61 16.87
C ASP A 55 -26.68 -10.40 15.43
N GLY A 56 -25.44 -9.92 15.35
CA GLY A 56 -24.73 -9.63 14.09
C GLY A 56 -25.21 -8.38 13.36
N ARG A 57 -26.08 -7.56 13.97
CA ARG A 57 -26.61 -6.32 13.41
C ARG A 57 -26.15 -5.10 14.21
N PRO A 58 -26.07 -3.91 13.60
CA PRO A 58 -25.77 -2.68 14.32
C PRO A 58 -26.80 -2.40 15.42
N VAL A 59 -26.32 -1.95 16.58
CA VAL A 59 -27.17 -1.41 17.64
C VAL A 59 -27.44 0.07 17.35
N GLU A 60 -28.70 0.45 17.34
CA GLU A 60 -29.10 1.85 17.16
C GLU A 60 -28.73 2.67 18.40
N GLY A 61 -28.32 3.92 18.18
CA GLY A 61 -28.03 4.83 19.29
C GLY A 61 -26.72 4.55 20.05
N SER A 62 -25.80 3.75 19.50
CA SER A 62 -24.47 3.48 20.12
C SER A 62 -23.59 4.73 20.31
N ASP A 63 -24.05 5.91 19.90
CA ASP A 63 -23.34 7.20 19.90
C ASP A 63 -21.96 7.19 19.23
N LEU A 64 -21.55 6.08 18.63
CA LEU A 64 -20.29 5.94 17.92
C LEU A 64 -20.35 6.52 16.52
N ARG A 65 -19.20 7.02 16.11
CA ARG A 65 -19.01 7.66 14.84
C ARG A 65 -17.68 7.19 14.28
N PHE A 66 -17.72 6.58 13.10
CA PHE A 66 -16.52 6.16 12.37
C PHE A 66 -16.35 6.99 11.10
N THR A 67 -15.12 7.37 10.84
CA THR A 67 -14.72 8.15 9.67
C THR A 67 -13.47 7.53 9.07
N LEU A 68 -13.53 7.21 7.77
CA LEU A 68 -12.35 6.92 6.97
C LEU A 68 -11.62 8.22 6.71
N VAL A 69 -10.34 8.26 7.05
CA VAL A 69 -9.45 9.38 6.83
C VAL A 69 -8.44 8.99 5.76
N THR A 70 -8.33 9.78 4.70
CA THR A 70 -7.36 9.56 3.63
C THR A 70 -6.52 10.81 3.41
N ALA A 71 -5.21 10.64 3.23
CA ALA A 71 -4.29 11.73 2.93
C ALA A 71 -3.29 11.28 1.86
N ALA A 72 -3.43 11.83 0.65
CA ALA A 72 -2.66 11.40 -0.53
C ALA A 72 -1.14 11.54 -0.35
N GLN A 73 -0.68 12.50 0.46
CA GLN A 73 0.75 12.72 0.72
C GLN A 73 1.18 12.27 2.13
N GLY A 74 0.29 11.62 2.89
CA GLY A 74 0.49 11.32 4.31
C GLY A 74 0.25 12.54 5.22
N GLY A 75 0.69 12.44 6.47
CA GLY A 75 0.64 13.52 7.45
C GLY A 75 -0.69 13.74 8.18
N ALA A 76 -1.69 12.87 7.99
CA ALA A 76 -2.91 12.92 8.79
C ALA A 76 -2.64 12.39 10.21
N ALA A 77 -2.94 13.19 11.22
CA ALA A 77 -2.79 12.83 12.63
C ALA A 77 -3.86 13.52 13.48
N VAL A 78 -4.13 12.98 14.67
CA VAL A 78 -4.94 13.67 15.68
C VAL A 78 -4.01 14.36 16.67
N ILE A 79 -4.10 15.67 16.76
CA ILE A 79 -3.27 16.53 17.61
C ILE A 79 -4.22 17.40 18.44
N ASP A 80 -4.06 17.37 19.76
CA ASP A 80 -4.90 18.12 20.71
C ASP A 80 -6.41 17.87 20.49
N GLY A 81 -6.78 16.62 20.21
CA GLY A 81 -8.18 16.21 19.98
C GLY A 81 -8.76 16.62 18.62
N GLU A 82 -7.94 17.16 17.70
CA GLU A 82 -8.37 17.54 16.36
C GLU A 82 -7.61 16.75 15.29
N LEU A 83 -8.34 16.27 14.27
CA LEU A 83 -7.74 15.69 13.07
C LEU A 83 -7.14 16.81 12.22
N ARG A 84 -5.82 16.75 12.00
CA ARG A 84 -5.03 17.73 11.24
C ARG A 84 -4.24 17.03 10.14
N GLY A 85 -3.98 17.75 9.05
CA GLY A 85 -2.93 17.42 8.09
C GLY A 85 -1.59 18.06 8.50
N ALA A 86 -0.49 17.57 7.95
CA ALA A 86 0.81 18.20 8.13
C ALA A 86 0.89 19.52 7.36
N ASP A 87 1.63 20.49 7.88
CA ASP A 87 1.77 21.82 7.28
C ASP A 87 2.26 21.73 5.82
N GLY A 88 1.58 22.47 4.94
CA GLY A 88 1.90 22.52 3.51
C GLY A 88 1.44 21.30 2.70
N LEU A 89 0.80 20.30 3.33
CA LEU A 89 0.12 19.21 2.62
C LEU A 89 -1.39 19.48 2.48
N PRO A 90 -2.06 18.86 1.49
CA PRO A 90 -3.52 18.93 1.40
C PRO A 90 -4.21 18.39 2.66
N GLU A 91 -5.35 18.98 3.00
CA GLU A 91 -6.17 18.52 4.13
C GLU A 91 -6.61 17.06 3.96
N PRO A 92 -6.60 16.26 5.05
CA PRO A 92 -7.10 14.88 4.99
C PRO A 92 -8.59 14.85 4.62
N ALA A 93 -8.93 14.03 3.63
CA ALA A 93 -10.31 13.78 3.25
C ALA A 93 -10.98 12.88 4.30
N ARG A 94 -12.29 13.07 4.48
CA ARG A 94 -13.09 12.44 5.54
C ARG A 94 -14.33 11.81 4.91
N THR A 95 -14.41 10.49 4.94
CA THR A 95 -15.56 9.74 4.42
C THR A 95 -16.28 9.04 5.55
N ARG A 96 -17.61 9.20 5.60
CA ARG A 96 -18.42 8.62 6.67
C ARG A 96 -18.49 7.10 6.56
N LEU A 97 -18.35 6.40 7.68
CA LEU A 97 -18.60 4.97 7.76
C LEU A 97 -19.82 4.67 8.64
N ARG A 98 -20.57 3.64 8.26
CA ARG A 98 -21.65 3.07 9.08
C ARG A 98 -21.20 1.76 9.71
N VAL A 99 -21.60 1.49 10.95
CA VAL A 99 -21.53 0.12 11.49
C VAL A 99 -22.45 -0.79 10.66
N ALA A 100 -21.90 -1.87 10.10
CA ALA A 100 -22.62 -2.85 9.30
C ALA A 100 -22.99 -4.12 10.08
N GLY A 101 -22.40 -4.32 11.26
CA GLY A 101 -22.61 -5.49 12.10
C GLY A 101 -21.38 -6.40 12.14
N ASN A 102 -21.58 -7.70 11.97
CA ASN A 102 -20.49 -8.66 11.86
C ASN A 102 -19.83 -8.62 10.47
N LEU A 103 -18.55 -8.98 10.40
CA LEU A 103 -17.95 -9.38 9.14
C LEU A 103 -18.69 -10.61 8.59
N THR A 104 -18.80 -10.69 7.26
CA THR A 104 -19.47 -11.81 6.60
C THR A 104 -18.70 -13.12 6.80
N GLU A 105 -19.40 -14.25 6.70
CA GLU A 105 -18.77 -15.57 6.82
C GLU A 105 -17.67 -15.79 5.77
N THR A 106 -17.85 -15.26 4.56
CA THR A 106 -16.85 -15.30 3.50
C THR A 106 -15.55 -14.60 3.92
N ILE A 107 -15.64 -13.43 4.56
CA ILE A 107 -14.46 -12.70 5.02
C ILE A 107 -13.80 -13.45 6.19
N ARG A 108 -14.58 -13.89 7.18
CA ARG A 108 -14.04 -14.56 8.39
C ARG A 108 -13.40 -15.91 8.09
N SER A 109 -13.97 -16.69 7.16
CA SER A 109 -13.38 -17.97 6.75
C SER A 109 -12.04 -17.81 6.02
N ARG A 110 -11.87 -16.74 5.22
CA ARG A 110 -10.59 -16.42 4.56
C ARG A 110 -9.60 -15.74 5.50
N HIS A 111 -10.10 -15.00 6.49
CA HIS A 111 -9.30 -14.20 7.43
C HIS A 111 -9.76 -14.48 8.88
N PRO A 112 -9.48 -15.68 9.43
CA PRO A 112 -9.93 -16.07 10.77
C PRO A 112 -9.33 -15.22 11.89
N ASN A 113 -8.20 -14.55 11.62
CA ASN A 113 -7.61 -13.55 12.50
C ASN A 113 -8.49 -12.30 12.71
N LEU A 114 -9.51 -12.09 11.88
CA LEU A 114 -10.47 -10.98 12.03
C LEU A 114 -11.73 -11.39 12.82
N GLU A 115 -11.75 -12.57 13.42
CA GLU A 115 -12.86 -12.97 14.28
C GLU A 115 -13.06 -11.95 15.42
N GLY A 116 -14.32 -11.65 15.72
CA GLY A 116 -14.66 -10.62 16.70
C GLY A 116 -14.46 -9.18 16.22
N TYR A 117 -13.99 -8.89 15.01
CA TYR A 117 -14.01 -7.51 14.50
C TYR A 117 -15.46 -7.04 14.23
N ILE A 118 -15.65 -5.72 14.20
CA ILE A 118 -16.89 -5.07 13.76
C ILE A 118 -16.72 -4.66 12.30
N ALA A 119 -17.72 -4.91 11.46
CA ALA A 119 -17.75 -4.44 10.09
C ALA A 119 -18.19 -2.96 10.03
N LEU A 120 -17.41 -2.15 9.34
CA LEU A 120 -17.71 -0.77 8.97
C LEU A 120 -17.90 -0.69 7.46
N SER A 121 -18.93 0.01 7.01
CA SER A 121 -19.35 0.08 5.60
C SER A 121 -19.17 1.49 5.06
N LEU A 122 -18.57 1.58 3.87
CA LEU A 122 -18.54 2.77 3.00
C LEU A 122 -19.85 2.97 2.23
N ALA A 123 -20.69 1.95 2.11
CA ALA A 123 -22.03 2.13 1.58
C ALA A 123 -22.92 2.84 2.60
N ASP A 124 -23.91 3.61 2.17
CA ASP A 124 -24.96 4.20 3.00
C ASP A 124 -26.06 3.17 3.38
N ALA A 125 -27.11 3.61 4.07
CA ALA A 125 -28.20 2.73 4.49
C ALA A 125 -29.02 2.14 3.32
N GLY A 126 -29.00 2.79 2.16
CA GLY A 126 -29.61 2.30 0.92
C GLY A 126 -28.69 1.39 0.10
N GLY A 127 -27.43 1.22 0.53
CA GLY A 127 -26.42 0.43 -0.17
C GLY A 127 -25.63 1.21 -1.23
N ALA A 128 -25.84 2.52 -1.37
CA ALA A 128 -25.08 3.34 -2.30
C ALA A 128 -23.66 3.60 -1.74
N PRO A 129 -22.60 3.36 -2.51
CA PRO A 129 -21.22 3.54 -2.04
C PRO A 129 -20.88 5.02 -1.87
N ALA A 130 -20.23 5.39 -0.77
CA ALA A 130 -19.74 6.76 -0.54
C ALA A 130 -18.49 7.11 -1.37
N MET A 131 -17.85 6.10 -1.97
CA MET A 131 -16.70 6.25 -2.85
C MET A 131 -16.88 5.34 -4.07
N SER A 132 -16.58 5.86 -5.25
CA SER A 132 -16.47 5.09 -6.47
C SER A 132 -15.28 4.11 -6.41
N PRO A 133 -15.26 3.06 -7.25
CA PRO A 133 -14.10 2.17 -7.33
C PRO A 133 -12.78 2.90 -7.62
N GLN A 134 -12.83 3.99 -8.40
CA GLN A 134 -11.65 4.79 -8.70
C GLN A 134 -11.14 5.55 -7.47
N GLU A 135 -12.04 6.20 -6.71
CA GLU A 135 -11.68 6.90 -5.47
C GLU A 135 -11.11 5.93 -4.42
N VAL A 136 -11.61 4.69 -4.35
CA VAL A 136 -11.03 3.65 -3.48
C VAL A 136 -9.59 3.34 -3.90
N ARG A 137 -9.34 3.12 -5.19
CA ARG A 137 -7.97 2.87 -5.70
C ARG A 137 -7.04 4.05 -5.46
N GLU A 138 -7.53 5.28 -5.58
CA GLU A 138 -6.77 6.50 -5.31
C GLU A 138 -6.44 6.64 -3.83
N ALA A 139 -7.41 6.40 -2.94
CA ALA A 139 -7.19 6.41 -1.49
C ALA A 139 -6.09 5.43 -1.06
N LEU A 140 -6.02 4.25 -1.69
CA LEU A 140 -5.02 3.22 -1.40
C LEU A 140 -3.59 3.59 -1.82
N THR A 141 -3.39 4.71 -2.55
CA THR A 141 -2.05 5.21 -2.89
C THR A 141 -1.43 6.14 -1.84
N GLY A 142 -2.21 6.52 -0.81
CA GLY A 142 -1.81 7.41 0.27
C GLY A 142 -1.97 6.80 1.65
N GLN A 143 -1.97 7.66 2.67
CA GLN A 143 -2.30 7.27 4.03
C GLN A 143 -3.78 6.96 4.16
N VAL A 144 -4.10 5.84 4.81
CA VAL A 144 -5.46 5.45 5.17
C VAL A 144 -5.53 5.15 6.66
N ALA A 145 -6.44 5.83 7.35
CA ALA A 145 -6.68 5.66 8.78
C ALA A 145 -8.17 5.66 9.09
N LEU A 146 -8.54 5.14 10.27
CA LEU A 146 -9.89 5.19 10.80
C LEU A 146 -9.91 6.01 12.08
N LEU A 147 -10.84 6.95 12.14
CA LEU A 147 -11.14 7.78 13.29
C LEU A 147 -12.45 7.30 13.95
N GLN A 148 -12.41 7.09 15.26
CA GLN A 148 -13.57 6.83 16.11
C GLN A 148 -13.85 8.07 16.98
N GLU A 149 -15.09 8.55 16.93
CA GLU A 149 -15.59 9.60 17.82
C GLU A 149 -16.80 9.10 18.61
N VAL A 150 -16.96 9.55 19.84
CA VAL A 150 -18.10 9.25 20.72
C VAL A 150 -18.82 10.54 21.10
N ALA A 151 -20.14 10.48 21.30
CA ALA A 151 -20.86 11.62 21.88
C ALA A 151 -20.41 11.88 23.32
N ARG A 152 -20.32 13.15 23.71
CA ARG A 152 -19.94 13.55 25.07
C ARG A 152 -21.15 14.11 25.84
N PRO A 153 -21.27 13.85 27.17
CA PRO A 153 -22.38 14.37 27.98
C PRO A 153 -22.49 15.90 27.98
N GLU A 154 -21.37 16.60 27.94
CA GLU A 154 -21.25 18.06 27.86
C GLU A 154 -21.62 18.64 26.48
N GLY A 155 -21.94 17.79 25.51
CA GLY A 155 -22.22 18.16 24.12
C GLY A 155 -21.00 18.03 23.21
N GLY A 156 -21.24 17.85 21.92
CA GLY A 156 -20.19 17.59 20.94
C GLY A 156 -19.72 16.13 20.91
N ARG A 157 -18.57 15.89 20.27
CA ARG A 157 -17.98 14.56 20.11
C ARG A 157 -16.49 14.61 20.40
N GLY A 158 -16.00 13.63 21.16
CA GLY A 158 -14.58 13.44 21.42
C GLY A 158 -14.00 12.35 20.53
N MET A 159 -12.75 12.52 20.10
CA MET A 159 -11.99 11.47 19.43
C MET A 159 -11.47 10.48 20.48
N ASP A 160 -11.81 9.20 20.36
CA ASP A 160 -11.42 8.16 21.33
C ASP A 160 -10.40 7.17 20.77
N ALA A 161 -10.38 6.98 19.45
CA ALA A 161 -9.36 6.16 18.79
C ALA A 161 -9.06 6.66 17.38
N PHE A 162 -7.81 6.53 16.95
CA PHE A 162 -7.35 6.79 15.59
C PHE A 162 -6.27 5.78 15.25
N THR A 163 -6.47 4.95 14.22
CA THR A 163 -5.48 3.92 13.85
C THR A 163 -5.37 3.79 12.35
N GLY A 164 -4.18 3.44 11.86
CA GLY A 164 -3.99 3.16 10.44
C GLY A 164 -4.65 1.85 10.01
N VAL A 165 -4.76 1.68 8.71
CA VAL A 165 -5.48 0.56 8.09
C VAL A 165 -4.51 -0.34 7.33
N GLN A 166 -4.58 -1.65 7.60
CA GLN A 166 -3.91 -2.66 6.80
C GLN A 166 -4.70 -2.93 5.51
N THR A 167 -4.04 -2.79 4.35
CA THR A 167 -4.70 -2.75 3.04
C THR A 167 -4.47 -4.00 2.18
N ALA A 168 -3.66 -4.96 2.63
CA ALA A 168 -3.34 -6.16 1.84
C ALA A 168 -4.58 -6.91 1.32
N ILE A 169 -5.61 -7.06 2.17
CA ILE A 169 -6.82 -7.82 1.82
C ILE A 169 -7.62 -7.10 0.72
N VAL A 170 -7.84 -5.79 0.83
CA VAL A 170 -8.54 -5.04 -0.23
C VAL A 170 -7.73 -4.95 -1.51
N LEU A 171 -6.39 -4.91 -1.43
CA LEU A 171 -5.54 -4.95 -2.63
C LEU A 171 -5.73 -6.27 -3.37
N ASP A 172 -5.77 -7.41 -2.66
CA ASP A 172 -6.07 -8.70 -3.28
C ASP A 172 -7.48 -8.72 -3.90
N ALA A 173 -8.48 -8.22 -3.18
CA ALA A 173 -9.85 -8.16 -3.66
C ALA A 173 -10.01 -7.31 -4.94
N LEU A 174 -9.21 -6.25 -5.08
CA LEU A 174 -9.27 -5.33 -6.23
C LEU A 174 -8.40 -5.75 -7.41
N TYR A 175 -7.25 -6.38 -7.15
CA TYR A 175 -6.20 -6.53 -8.16
C TYR A 175 -5.76 -7.96 -8.41
N ALA A 176 -5.83 -8.88 -7.44
CA ALA A 176 -5.15 -10.18 -7.53
C ALA A 176 -5.63 -11.03 -8.71
N GLY A 177 -6.93 -10.97 -9.06
CA GLY A 177 -7.47 -11.71 -10.20
C GLY A 177 -6.81 -11.32 -11.52
N ALA A 178 -6.74 -10.02 -11.82
CA ALA A 178 -6.14 -9.52 -13.06
C ALA A 178 -4.61 -9.61 -13.02
N ALA A 179 -3.99 -9.28 -11.87
CA ALA A 179 -2.54 -9.30 -11.71
C ALA A 179 -1.95 -10.73 -11.81
N ALA A 180 -2.73 -11.78 -11.50
CA ALA A 180 -2.28 -13.16 -11.65
C ALA A 180 -2.04 -13.59 -13.11
N GLU A 181 -2.63 -12.89 -14.08
CA GLU A 181 -2.43 -13.14 -15.51
C GLU A 181 -1.31 -12.27 -16.10
N ALA A 182 -0.82 -11.27 -15.35
CA ALA A 182 0.19 -10.35 -15.80
C ALA A 182 1.57 -11.03 -15.92
N ARG A 183 2.32 -10.70 -16.96
CA ARG A 183 3.72 -11.10 -17.10
C ARG A 183 4.60 -10.09 -16.37
N LEU A 184 5.05 -10.44 -15.17
CA LEU A 184 5.84 -9.58 -14.30
C LEU A 184 7.35 -9.74 -14.54
N GLY A 185 8.12 -8.70 -14.18
CA GLY A 185 9.55 -8.63 -14.41
C GLY A 185 9.89 -8.21 -15.83
N VAL A 186 11.00 -8.75 -16.34
CA VAL A 186 11.45 -8.55 -17.73
C VAL A 186 11.01 -9.73 -18.57
N THR A 187 10.34 -9.44 -19.67
CA THR A 187 9.99 -10.40 -20.72
C THR A 187 10.53 -9.91 -22.05
N PHE A 188 10.63 -10.79 -23.04
CA PHE A 188 11.21 -10.45 -24.33
C PHE A 188 10.21 -10.77 -25.45
N ASP A 189 10.02 -9.82 -26.37
CA ASP A 189 9.42 -10.05 -27.68
C ASP A 189 10.52 -9.97 -28.74
N GLY A 190 10.98 -11.12 -29.22
CA GLY A 190 12.26 -11.21 -29.91
C GLY A 190 13.40 -10.72 -29.03
N ALA A 191 14.15 -9.72 -29.49
CA ALA A 191 15.27 -9.14 -28.73
C ALA A 191 14.88 -7.90 -27.89
N VAL A 192 13.61 -7.49 -27.92
CA VAL A 192 13.15 -6.26 -27.26
C VAL A 192 12.65 -6.59 -25.86
N PRO A 193 13.26 -6.03 -24.80
CA PRO A 193 12.79 -6.22 -23.44
C PRO A 193 11.54 -5.39 -23.14
N HIS A 194 10.59 -6.00 -22.44
CA HIS A 194 9.38 -5.41 -21.88
C HIS A 194 9.42 -5.56 -20.35
N PHE A 195 9.16 -4.47 -19.64
CA PHE A 195 9.27 -4.41 -18.19
C PHE A 195 7.90 -4.21 -17.57
N CYS A 196 7.59 -4.97 -16.52
CA CYS A 196 6.31 -4.87 -15.82
C CYS A 196 6.49 -5.07 -14.30
N LEU A 197 6.03 -4.11 -13.50
CA LEU A 197 6.07 -4.14 -12.05
C LEU A 197 4.66 -4.04 -11.46
N TRP A 198 4.28 -4.98 -10.60
CA TRP A 198 3.05 -4.84 -9.82
C TRP A 198 3.29 -3.92 -8.61
N ALA A 199 2.70 -2.72 -8.64
CA ALA A 199 2.84 -1.72 -7.60
C ALA A 199 1.53 -0.90 -7.46
N PRO A 200 0.43 -1.52 -7.01
CA PRO A 200 -0.90 -0.92 -7.06
C PRO A 200 -1.06 0.31 -6.17
N THR A 201 -0.23 0.47 -5.13
CA THR A 201 -0.24 1.61 -4.21
C THR A 201 0.75 2.71 -4.61
N ALA A 202 1.58 2.50 -5.63
CA ALA A 202 2.51 3.52 -6.10
C ALA A 202 1.73 4.70 -6.72
N GLN A 203 2.27 5.90 -6.54
CA GLN A 203 1.76 7.12 -7.16
C GLN A 203 2.45 7.39 -8.51
N GLU A 204 3.72 7.00 -8.63
CA GLU A 204 4.50 7.11 -9.85
C GLU A 204 5.54 5.99 -9.89
N VAL A 205 5.78 5.44 -11.08
CA VAL A 205 6.84 4.46 -11.32
C VAL A 205 7.61 4.86 -12.58
N ALA A 206 8.93 4.76 -12.51
CA ALA A 206 9.81 4.89 -13.67
C ALA A 206 10.89 3.80 -13.64
N LEU A 207 11.41 3.47 -14.82
CA LEU A 207 12.54 2.57 -14.98
C LEU A 207 13.79 3.40 -15.25
N LEU A 208 14.81 3.19 -14.42
CA LEU A 208 16.16 3.73 -14.64
C LEU A 208 16.99 2.66 -15.34
N THR A 209 17.53 2.95 -16.52
CA THR A 209 18.34 1.99 -17.29
C THR A 209 19.75 2.49 -17.57
N TRP A 210 20.70 1.55 -17.58
CA TRP A 210 22.09 1.75 -17.98
C TRP A 210 22.43 0.70 -19.05
N GLU A 211 22.58 1.16 -20.28
CA GLU A 211 22.95 0.28 -21.39
C GLU A 211 24.39 -0.20 -21.27
N THR A 212 24.59 -1.50 -21.48
CA THR A 212 25.91 -2.16 -21.39
C THR A 212 26.47 -2.49 -22.78
N GLY A 213 25.59 -2.67 -23.77
CA GLY A 213 25.94 -3.18 -25.10
C GLY A 213 26.31 -4.67 -25.13
N ASP A 214 26.19 -5.37 -23.99
CA ASP A 214 26.45 -6.80 -23.87
C ASP A 214 25.13 -7.54 -23.57
N PRO A 215 24.51 -8.21 -24.55
CA PRO A 215 23.23 -8.88 -24.37
C PRO A 215 23.28 -10.02 -23.36
N THR A 216 24.46 -10.54 -23.02
CA THR A 216 24.62 -11.59 -22.00
C THR A 216 24.50 -11.05 -20.57
N GLY A 217 24.50 -9.72 -20.40
CA GLY A 217 24.46 -9.09 -19.08
C GLY A 217 25.72 -9.31 -18.24
N SER A 218 26.83 -9.73 -18.85
CA SER A 218 28.09 -10.05 -18.16
C SER A 218 29.00 -8.82 -17.96
N ALA A 219 28.53 -7.64 -18.36
CA ALA A 219 29.26 -6.39 -18.22
C ALA A 219 29.40 -5.97 -16.74
N PRO A 220 30.53 -5.32 -16.36
CA PRO A 220 30.67 -4.71 -15.05
C PRO A 220 29.65 -3.58 -14.85
N LEU A 221 29.49 -3.12 -13.60
CA LEU A 221 28.60 -2.01 -13.26
C LEU A 221 28.93 -0.78 -14.13
N VAL A 222 27.91 -0.23 -14.80
CA VAL A 222 28.06 0.96 -15.63
C VAL A 222 27.90 2.21 -14.78
N GLU A 223 28.91 3.09 -14.80
CA GLU A 223 28.90 4.35 -14.07
C GLU A 223 28.04 5.42 -14.76
N GLY A 224 27.60 6.42 -13.99
CA GLY A 224 26.85 7.56 -14.50
C GLY A 224 25.35 7.51 -14.23
N GLN A 225 24.63 8.50 -14.78
CA GLN A 225 23.19 8.63 -14.59
C GLN A 225 22.44 7.69 -15.53
N GLY A 226 21.48 6.93 -14.97
CA GLY A 226 20.61 6.08 -15.76
C GLY A 226 19.60 6.90 -16.56
N ARG A 227 19.22 6.40 -17.74
CA ARG A 227 18.11 6.96 -18.50
C ARG A 227 16.80 6.66 -17.76
N ARG A 228 16.05 7.70 -17.42
CA ARG A 228 14.74 7.56 -16.77
C ARG A 228 13.63 7.43 -17.82
N THR A 229 12.85 6.35 -17.71
CA THR A 229 11.71 6.07 -18.59
C THR A 229 10.45 5.94 -17.74
N PRO A 230 9.46 6.84 -17.85
CA PRO A 230 8.21 6.70 -17.12
C PRO A 230 7.48 5.39 -17.46
N ALA A 231 6.91 4.74 -16.45
CA ALA A 231 6.04 3.58 -16.64
C ALA A 231 4.57 4.02 -16.68
N ILE A 232 3.74 3.24 -17.36
CA ILE A 232 2.30 3.48 -17.51
C ILE A 232 1.56 2.50 -16.62
N ARG A 233 0.67 3.01 -15.77
CA ARG A 233 -0.18 2.20 -14.89
C ARG A 233 -1.35 1.58 -15.65
N SER A 234 -1.60 0.29 -15.41
CA SER A 234 -2.74 -0.47 -15.91
C SER A 234 -3.79 -0.69 -14.81
N GLU A 235 -5.00 -1.11 -15.19
CA GLU A 235 -6.13 -1.28 -14.26
C GLU A 235 -5.91 -2.37 -13.19
N ASP A 236 -5.05 -3.35 -13.49
CA ASP A 236 -4.63 -4.44 -12.62
C ASP A 236 -3.58 -4.03 -11.56
N GLY A 237 -3.15 -2.76 -11.57
CA GLY A 237 -2.14 -2.23 -10.65
C GLY A 237 -0.70 -2.47 -11.11
N CYS A 238 -0.50 -3.04 -12.29
CA CYS A 238 0.81 -3.16 -12.92
C CYS A 238 1.25 -1.83 -13.55
N TRP A 239 2.57 -1.65 -13.63
CA TRP A 239 3.25 -0.53 -14.28
C TRP A 239 4.16 -1.08 -15.37
N ALA A 240 3.93 -0.68 -16.61
CA ALA A 240 4.66 -1.21 -17.76
C ALA A 240 5.49 -0.13 -18.47
N VAL A 241 6.65 -0.53 -19.00
CA VAL A 241 7.47 0.29 -19.90
C VAL A 241 7.51 -0.37 -21.26
N ALA A 242 6.94 0.30 -22.26
CA ALA A 242 6.77 -0.25 -23.61
C ALA A 242 8.06 -0.26 -24.46
N ASN A 243 9.10 0.48 -24.06
CA ASN A 243 10.41 0.55 -24.75
C ASN A 243 10.28 0.82 -26.28
N GLU A 244 9.37 1.71 -26.68
CA GLU A 244 8.95 1.89 -28.08
C GLU A 244 10.06 2.43 -29.00
N ASP A 245 11.02 3.17 -28.44
CA ASP A 245 12.18 3.68 -29.18
C ASP A 245 13.32 2.65 -29.29
N ALA A 246 13.13 1.44 -28.75
CA ALA A 246 14.11 0.37 -28.66
C ALA A 246 15.46 0.83 -28.06
N ALA A 247 15.42 1.85 -27.19
CA ALA A 247 16.61 2.40 -26.56
C ALA A 247 17.14 1.48 -25.45
N ILE A 248 16.29 0.60 -24.90
CA ILE A 248 16.65 -0.37 -23.87
C ILE A 248 16.90 -1.72 -24.53
N THR A 249 18.09 -2.29 -24.32
CA THR A 249 18.47 -3.57 -24.94
C THR A 249 18.69 -4.68 -23.91
N ALA A 250 18.75 -5.93 -24.38
CA ALA A 250 19.13 -7.06 -23.54
C ALA A 250 20.48 -6.79 -22.86
N GLY A 251 20.62 -7.27 -21.63
CA GLY A 251 21.79 -7.09 -20.78
C GLY A 251 21.95 -5.69 -20.17
N CYS A 252 20.98 -4.78 -20.37
CA CYS A 252 20.98 -3.50 -19.65
C CYS A 252 20.86 -3.74 -18.14
N GLN A 253 21.49 -2.86 -17.36
CA GLN A 253 21.30 -2.81 -15.91
C GLN A 253 20.15 -1.86 -15.61
N TYR A 254 19.31 -2.15 -14.61
CA TYR A 254 18.16 -1.32 -14.31
C TYR A 254 17.74 -1.34 -12.83
N LEU A 255 16.99 -0.31 -12.46
CA LEU A 255 16.29 -0.17 -11.19
C LEU A 255 14.90 0.40 -11.44
N TRP A 256 13.93 0.01 -10.63
CA TRP A 256 12.65 0.69 -10.54
C TRP A 256 12.77 1.88 -9.59
N GLU A 257 12.40 3.07 -10.06
CA GLU A 257 12.14 4.23 -9.22
C GLU A 257 10.65 4.26 -8.89
N VAL A 258 10.30 4.04 -7.62
CA VAL A 258 8.92 3.89 -7.15
C VAL A 258 8.61 4.97 -6.12
N ARG A 259 7.69 5.87 -6.47
CA ARG A 259 7.15 6.89 -5.56
C ARG A 259 5.89 6.35 -4.88
N VAL A 260 5.97 6.09 -3.58
CA VAL A 260 4.91 5.38 -2.83
C VAL A 260 4.80 5.87 -1.39
N TYR A 261 3.60 5.84 -0.81
CA TYR A 261 3.40 6.10 0.61
C TYR A 261 3.97 4.97 1.47
N VAL A 262 4.78 5.31 2.48
CA VAL A 262 5.42 4.37 3.40
C VAL A 262 4.83 4.55 4.80
N PRO A 263 4.02 3.60 5.31
CA PRO A 263 3.36 3.73 6.61
C PRO A 263 4.31 3.98 7.78
N SER A 264 5.49 3.34 7.77
CA SER A 264 6.47 3.47 8.88
C SER A 264 7.12 4.85 8.97
N THR A 265 7.11 5.64 7.90
CA THR A 265 7.64 7.01 7.89
C THR A 265 6.55 8.06 7.79
N GLY A 266 5.30 7.66 7.51
CA GLY A 266 4.15 8.54 7.39
C GLY A 266 4.20 9.47 6.17
N ARG A 267 5.06 9.18 5.18
CA ARG A 267 5.35 10.06 4.03
C ARG A 267 5.34 9.29 2.72
N VAL A 268 5.19 10.04 1.62
CA VAL A 268 5.48 9.53 0.27
C VAL A 268 6.98 9.61 0.02
N GLU A 269 7.59 8.48 -0.30
CA GLU A 269 9.02 8.35 -0.52
C GLU A 269 9.31 7.85 -1.94
N VAL A 270 10.46 8.24 -2.48
CA VAL A 270 10.98 7.73 -3.75
C VAL A 270 12.03 6.67 -3.43
N ASN A 271 11.73 5.43 -3.81
CA ASN A 271 12.60 4.29 -3.56
C ASN A 271 13.23 3.82 -4.87
N LEU A 272 14.53 3.51 -4.85
CA LEU A 272 15.20 2.82 -5.93
C LEU A 272 15.33 1.34 -5.54
N VAL A 273 14.68 0.47 -6.30
CA VAL A 273 14.58 -0.96 -5.97
C VAL A 273 14.96 -1.82 -7.16
N THR A 274 15.58 -2.96 -6.87
CA THR A 274 15.73 -4.04 -7.84
C THR A 274 14.37 -4.67 -8.13
N ASP A 275 14.25 -5.31 -9.30
CA ASP A 275 13.05 -6.03 -9.68
C ASP A 275 12.89 -7.30 -8.82
N PRO A 276 11.74 -7.50 -8.15
CA PRO A 276 11.49 -8.74 -7.41
C PRO A 276 11.50 -9.99 -8.30
N TYR A 277 11.33 -9.84 -9.61
CA TYR A 277 11.40 -10.90 -10.63
C TYR A 277 12.72 -10.90 -11.40
N SER A 278 13.78 -10.28 -10.86
CA SER A 278 15.12 -10.28 -11.48
C SER A 278 15.64 -11.70 -11.75
N ALA A 279 15.95 -12.00 -13.01
CA ALA A 279 16.67 -13.24 -13.38
C ALA A 279 18.19 -13.13 -13.18
N ALA A 280 18.73 -11.90 -13.23
CA ALA A 280 20.14 -11.61 -13.05
C ALA A 280 20.34 -10.25 -12.34
N LEU A 281 21.50 -10.13 -11.70
CA LEU A 281 21.86 -9.01 -10.83
C LEU A 281 23.32 -8.61 -11.07
N THR A 282 23.62 -7.33 -10.88
CA THR A 282 25.01 -6.87 -10.76
C THR A 282 25.63 -7.36 -9.45
N MET A 283 26.95 -7.20 -9.31
CA MET A 283 27.65 -7.48 -8.06
C MET A 283 26.98 -6.74 -6.88
N ASP A 284 26.88 -7.44 -5.76
CA ASP A 284 26.19 -7.01 -4.53
C ASP A 284 24.70 -6.66 -4.71
N SER A 285 24.06 -7.13 -5.79
CA SER A 285 22.63 -6.90 -6.07
C SER A 285 22.26 -5.41 -6.15
N THR A 286 23.21 -4.59 -6.59
CA THR A 286 23.02 -3.13 -6.64
C THR A 286 22.07 -2.70 -7.76
N ARG A 287 21.92 -3.51 -8.81
CA ARG A 287 20.98 -3.33 -9.93
C ARG A 287 20.52 -4.68 -10.47
N SER A 288 19.32 -4.69 -11.06
CA SER A 288 18.80 -5.80 -11.84
C SER A 288 19.40 -5.78 -13.25
N VAL A 289 19.42 -6.93 -13.93
CA VAL A 289 19.90 -7.05 -15.32
C VAL A 289 18.81 -7.65 -16.20
N ALA A 290 18.52 -7.01 -17.33
CA ALA A 290 17.51 -7.44 -18.29
C ALA A 290 18.05 -8.60 -19.13
N LEU A 291 18.02 -9.82 -18.57
CA LEU A 291 18.62 -11.00 -19.19
C LEU A 291 17.59 -11.85 -19.93
N ASP A 292 17.81 -12.08 -21.23
CA ASP A 292 17.04 -13.07 -21.98
C ASP A 292 17.63 -14.47 -21.77
N LEU A 293 16.95 -15.28 -20.97
CA LEU A 293 17.37 -16.65 -20.66
C LEU A 293 17.33 -17.60 -21.87
N ALA A 294 16.72 -17.19 -22.99
CA ALA A 294 16.71 -17.96 -24.22
C ALA A 294 17.99 -17.79 -25.07
N LEU A 295 18.90 -16.88 -24.69
CA LEU A 295 20.16 -16.65 -25.42
C LEU A 295 21.03 -17.92 -25.43
N PRO A 296 21.40 -18.44 -26.62
CA PRO A 296 22.26 -19.63 -26.74
C PRO A 296 23.61 -19.47 -26.03
N GLU A 297 24.14 -18.25 -25.95
CA GLU A 297 25.40 -17.92 -25.29
C GLU A 297 25.36 -18.17 -23.78
N LEU A 298 24.17 -18.16 -23.19
CA LEU A 298 23.95 -18.44 -21.76
C LEU A 298 23.74 -19.93 -21.47
N ALA A 299 23.50 -20.73 -22.51
CA ALA A 299 23.26 -22.17 -22.40
C ALA A 299 24.54 -22.95 -22.73
N PRO A 300 25.11 -23.72 -21.79
CA PRO A 300 26.16 -24.68 -22.11
C PRO A 300 25.68 -25.64 -23.21
N HIS A 301 26.57 -26.04 -24.12
CA HIS A 301 26.22 -26.92 -25.25
C HIS A 301 25.45 -28.19 -24.84
N GLN A 302 25.73 -28.75 -23.66
CA GLN A 302 25.04 -29.94 -23.14
C GLN A 302 23.56 -29.68 -22.83
N TRP A 303 23.19 -28.46 -22.43
CA TRP A 303 21.81 -28.06 -22.17
C TRP A 303 20.96 -28.04 -23.46
N ALA A 304 21.53 -27.58 -24.57
CA ALA A 304 20.84 -27.47 -25.85
C ALA A 304 20.61 -28.83 -26.56
N THR A 305 21.23 -29.91 -26.06
CA THR A 305 21.25 -31.23 -26.72
C THR A 305 20.63 -32.35 -25.88
N THR A 306 20.05 -32.02 -24.72
CA THR A 306 19.30 -32.94 -23.85
C THR A 306 17.81 -32.66 -23.99
#